data_AF-C8X051-F1
#
_entry.id   AF-C8X051-F1
#
_cell.length_a   1.000
_cell.length_b   1.000
_cell.length_c   1.000
_cell.angle_alpha   90.00
_cell.angle_beta   90.00
_cell.angle_gamma   90.00
#
_symmetry.space_group_name_H-M   'P 1'
#
loop_
_entity.id
_entity.type
_entity.pdbx_description
1 polymer ?
#
loop_
_entity_poly.entity_id
_entity_poly.type
_entity_poly.pdbx_seq_one_letter_code
_entity_poly.pdbx_strand_id
1 'polypeptide(L)'
;MPPHLPKQMKEAAVHQALTGHSTTKQIAKEYGVGLSSLNRWIKNAKNSGAPGMAQKEKRPKDWTREERLNALLEAAKLSDEELGAWCRQKGLHTHHLEKWRKELAQEQPSAEKTTSKQLKKEIKELKSELNRKDKALAETSALLVLKKKADAIWGDNEDD
;
A
#
# COMPACT_ATOMS: atom_id res chain seq x y z
N MET A 1 -3.45 30.01 8.32
CA MET A 1 -4.34 29.64 7.20
C MET A 1 -3.50 29.57 5.94
N PRO A 2 -3.35 28.42 5.25
CA PRO A 2 -2.47 28.34 4.08
C PRO A 2 -3.09 29.11 2.91
N PRO A 3 -2.35 30.00 2.21
CA PRO A 3 -2.89 30.76 1.10
C PRO A 3 -3.33 29.81 -0.02
N HIS A 4 -4.60 29.94 -0.44
CA HIS A 4 -5.18 29.10 -1.47
C HIS A 4 -4.67 29.55 -2.85
N LEU A 5 -3.47 29.07 -3.22
CA LEU A 5 -2.90 29.36 -4.54
C LEU A 5 -3.83 28.81 -5.66
N PRO A 6 -4.17 29.62 -6.69
CA PRO A 6 -4.99 29.18 -7.81
C PRO A 6 -4.34 28.02 -8.57
N LYS A 7 -5.15 27.11 -9.10
CA LYS A 7 -4.71 25.86 -9.74
C LYS A 7 -3.69 26.10 -10.87
N GLN A 8 -3.89 27.17 -11.64
CA GLN A 8 -3.01 27.58 -12.74
C GLN A 8 -1.59 27.97 -12.26
N MET A 9 -1.45 28.66 -11.13
CA MET A 9 -0.12 28.97 -10.57
C MET A 9 0.61 27.72 -10.08
N LYS A 10 -0.13 26.74 -9.53
CA LYS A 10 0.47 25.46 -9.10
C LYS A 10 1.03 24.70 -10.30
N GLU A 11 0.29 24.67 -11.40
CA GLU A 11 0.71 24.02 -12.65
C GLU A 11 1.92 24.72 -13.28
N ALA A 12 1.93 26.07 -13.31
CA ALA A 12 3.06 26.85 -13.80
C ALA A 12 4.35 26.67 -12.96
N ALA A 13 4.23 26.73 -11.63
CA ALA A 13 5.35 26.54 -10.71
C ALA A 13 5.93 25.13 -10.80
N VAL A 14 5.08 24.12 -10.97
CA VAL A 14 5.53 22.75 -11.23
C VAL A 14 6.21 22.67 -12.59
N HIS A 15 5.60 23.19 -13.67
CA HIS A 15 6.20 23.15 -15.01
C HIS A 15 7.60 23.78 -15.03
N GLN A 16 7.76 24.98 -14.45
CA GLN A 16 9.05 25.67 -14.34
C GLN A 16 10.07 24.89 -13.48
N ALA A 17 9.61 24.18 -12.45
CA ALA A 17 10.48 23.31 -11.66
C ALA A 17 10.89 22.04 -12.41
N LEU A 18 10.05 21.56 -13.33
CA LEU A 18 10.30 20.36 -14.13
C LEU A 18 11.21 20.63 -15.32
N THR A 19 11.18 21.83 -15.89
CA THR A 19 12.07 22.24 -16.99
C THR A 19 13.50 22.51 -16.53
N GLY A 20 13.77 22.58 -15.21
CA GLY A 20 15.13 22.67 -14.65
C GLY A 20 15.82 24.03 -14.81
N HIS A 21 15.10 25.07 -15.24
CA HIS A 21 15.66 26.40 -15.48
C HIS A 21 15.92 27.19 -14.18
N SER A 22 15.41 26.72 -13.04
CA SER A 22 15.53 27.40 -11.75
C SER A 22 15.53 26.42 -10.58
N THR A 23 16.18 26.79 -9.48
CA THR A 23 16.20 25.94 -8.27
C THR A 23 14.84 25.97 -7.57
N THR A 24 14.45 24.85 -6.95
CA THR A 24 13.18 24.75 -6.20
C THR A 24 13.06 25.80 -5.09
N LYS A 25 14.18 26.26 -4.51
CA LYS A 25 14.20 27.36 -3.53
C LYS A 25 13.83 28.72 -4.15
N GLN A 26 14.31 29.00 -5.36
CA GLN A 26 13.99 30.24 -6.08
C GLN A 26 12.51 30.26 -6.47
N ILE A 27 12.00 29.16 -7.03
CA ILE A 27 10.59 29.02 -7.42
C ILE A 27 9.66 29.13 -6.20
N ALA A 28 10.03 28.53 -5.08
CA ALA A 28 9.29 28.68 -3.83
C ALA A 28 9.20 30.15 -3.36
N LYS A 29 10.29 30.91 -3.51
CA LYS A 29 10.34 32.34 -3.16
C LYS A 29 9.55 33.20 -4.14
N GLU A 30 9.66 32.92 -5.44
CA GLU A 30 8.98 33.63 -6.53
C GLU A 30 7.46 33.51 -6.44
N TYR A 31 6.95 32.30 -6.19
CA TYR A 31 5.51 32.04 -6.10
C TYR A 31 4.96 32.19 -4.67
N GLY A 32 5.80 32.54 -3.69
CA GLY A 32 5.38 32.70 -2.29
C GLY A 32 4.87 31.40 -1.63
N VAL A 33 5.41 30.24 -2.05
CA VAL A 33 4.98 28.91 -1.59
C VAL A 33 6.04 28.28 -0.71
N GLY A 34 5.64 27.60 0.37
CA GLY A 34 6.57 26.80 1.17
C GLY A 34 7.25 25.70 0.34
N LEU A 35 8.56 25.52 0.51
CA LEU A 35 9.38 24.52 -0.22
C LEU A 35 8.79 23.10 -0.13
N SER A 36 8.22 22.74 1.01
CA SER A 36 7.56 21.46 1.25
C SER A 36 6.32 21.26 0.36
N SER A 37 5.52 22.31 0.15
CA SER A 37 4.34 22.26 -0.71
C SER A 37 4.71 22.14 -2.18
N LEU A 38 5.71 22.90 -2.63
CA LEU A 38 6.23 22.82 -4.00
C LEU A 38 6.80 21.42 -4.30
N ASN A 39 7.60 20.86 -3.38
CA ASN A 39 8.10 19.49 -3.52
C ASN A 39 6.99 18.44 -3.58
N ARG A 40 5.90 18.62 -2.81
CA ARG A 40 4.73 17.74 -2.87
C ARG A 40 4.02 17.83 -4.21
N TRP A 41 3.86 19.02 -4.78
CA TRP A 41 3.25 19.20 -6.11
C TRP A 41 4.11 18.61 -7.22
N ILE A 42 5.43 18.80 -7.17
CA ILE A 42 6.39 18.19 -8.09
C ILE A 42 6.30 16.65 -7.99
N LYS A 43 6.24 16.09 -6.77
CA LYS A 43 6.11 14.64 -6.57
C LYS A 43 4.79 14.09 -7.13
N ASN A 44 3.69 14.80 -6.90
CA ASN A 44 2.38 14.41 -7.44
C ASN A 44 2.37 14.47 -8.96
N ALA A 45 2.92 15.54 -9.56
CA ALA A 45 3.03 15.69 -11.00
C ALA A 45 3.92 14.62 -11.66
N LYS A 46 4.98 14.19 -10.97
CA LYS A 46 5.83 13.05 -11.38
C LYS A 46 5.05 11.74 -11.39
N ASN A 47 4.24 11.49 -10.37
CA ASN A 47 3.44 10.27 -10.29
C ASN A 47 2.26 10.24 -11.27
N SER A 48 1.74 11.41 -11.66
CA SER A 48 0.64 11.54 -12.62
C SER A 48 1.09 11.61 -14.09
N GLY A 49 2.39 11.44 -14.38
CA GLY A 49 2.90 11.32 -15.76
C GLY A 49 2.84 12.61 -16.59
N ALA A 50 3.01 13.78 -15.96
CA ALA A 50 2.94 15.06 -16.67
C ALA A 50 4.01 15.16 -17.80
N PRO A 51 3.65 15.72 -18.97
CA PRO A 51 4.55 15.83 -20.12
C PRO A 51 5.69 16.81 -19.84
N GLY A 52 6.93 16.42 -20.16
CA GLY A 52 8.11 17.29 -20.07
C GLY A 52 9.27 16.78 -19.20
N MET A 53 9.20 15.57 -18.63
CA MET A 53 10.36 14.94 -17.98
C MET A 53 10.86 13.73 -18.77
N ALA A 54 12.18 13.67 -18.97
CA ALA A 54 12.89 12.46 -19.34
C ALA A 54 12.40 11.31 -18.46
N GLN A 55 11.90 10.24 -19.08
CA GLN A 55 11.46 9.03 -18.39
C GLN A 55 12.62 8.55 -17.53
N LYS A 56 12.53 8.78 -16.21
CA LYS A 56 13.52 8.27 -15.29
C LYS A 56 13.50 6.75 -15.42
N GLU A 57 14.66 6.13 -15.65
CA GLU A 57 14.79 4.68 -15.80
C GLU A 57 13.99 3.99 -14.68
N LYS A 58 12.90 3.31 -15.06
CA LYS A 58 12.03 2.62 -14.12
C LYS A 58 12.84 1.50 -13.50
N ARG A 59 13.02 1.51 -12.17
CA ARG A 59 13.72 0.43 -11.48
C ARG A 59 12.94 -0.86 -11.72
N PRO A 60 13.59 -2.03 -11.90
CA PRO A 60 12.91 -3.30 -12.13
C PRO A 60 11.77 -3.63 -11.14
N LYS A 61 11.84 -3.11 -9.89
CA LYS A 61 10.81 -3.29 -8.87
C LYS A 61 9.54 -2.45 -9.11
N ASP A 62 9.67 -1.32 -9.79
CA ASP A 62 8.58 -0.38 -10.06
C ASP A 62 7.71 -0.82 -11.26
N TRP A 63 8.12 -1.88 -11.98
CA TRP A 63 7.36 -2.48 -13.08
C TRP A 63 6.20 -3.31 -12.55
N THR A 64 4.99 -3.03 -13.05
CA THR A 64 3.79 -3.84 -12.76
C THR A 64 3.88 -5.21 -13.43
N ARG A 65 3.07 -6.17 -12.99
CA ARG A 65 3.06 -7.52 -13.57
C ARG A 65 2.71 -7.51 -15.07
N GLU A 66 1.78 -6.64 -15.46
CA GLU A 66 1.36 -6.46 -16.84
C GLU A 66 2.48 -5.82 -17.69
N GLU A 67 3.13 -4.78 -17.17
CA GLU A 67 4.27 -4.16 -17.84
C GLU A 67 5.43 -5.14 -18.03
N ARG A 68 5.69 -6.01 -17.03
CA ARG A 68 6.71 -7.07 -17.14
C ARG A 68 6.35 -8.11 -18.20
N LEU A 69 5.08 -8.48 -18.30
CA LEU A 69 4.62 -9.40 -19.35
C LEU A 69 4.80 -8.78 -20.74
N ASN A 70 4.38 -7.53 -20.91
CA ASN A 70 4.54 -6.84 -22.19
C ASN A 70 6.02 -6.65 -22.56
N ALA A 71 6.86 -6.30 -21.59
CA ALA A 71 8.32 -6.26 -21.74
C ALA A 71 8.90 -7.59 -22.23
N LEU A 72 8.43 -8.72 -21.70
CA LEU A 72 8.87 -10.04 -22.14
C LEU A 72 8.40 -10.39 -23.56
N LEU A 73 7.20 -9.96 -23.94
CA LEU A 73 6.68 -10.14 -25.29
C LEU A 73 7.43 -9.28 -26.32
N GLU A 74 7.78 -8.04 -25.96
CA GLU A 74 8.64 -7.18 -26.78
C GLU A 74 10.04 -7.78 -26.92
N ALA A 75 10.66 -8.16 -25.79
CA ALA A 75 11.97 -8.82 -25.74
C ALA A 75 12.03 -10.11 -26.58
N ALA A 76 10.95 -10.88 -26.65
CA ALA A 76 10.90 -12.12 -27.44
C ALA A 76 10.90 -11.88 -28.96
N LYS A 77 10.60 -10.67 -29.43
CA LYS A 77 10.63 -10.30 -30.86
C LYS A 77 11.99 -9.76 -31.32
N LEU A 78 12.86 -9.42 -30.39
CA LEU A 78 14.16 -8.80 -30.63
C LEU A 78 15.24 -9.89 -30.75
N SER A 79 16.24 -9.66 -31.59
CA SER A 79 17.46 -10.49 -31.63
C SER A 79 18.36 -10.25 -30.40
N ASP A 80 19.32 -11.13 -30.13
CA ASP A 80 20.19 -11.01 -28.94
C ASP A 80 20.97 -9.67 -28.89
N GLU A 81 21.34 -9.14 -30.06
CA GLU A 81 22.05 -7.86 -30.21
C GLU A 81 21.15 -6.67 -29.86
N GLU A 82 19.90 -6.70 -30.34
CA GLU A 82 18.90 -5.67 -30.09
C GLU A 82 18.34 -5.75 -28.66
N LEU A 83 18.28 -6.95 -28.09
CA LEU A 83 17.81 -7.20 -26.74
C LEU A 83 18.70 -6.47 -25.70
N GLY A 84 20.01 -6.50 -25.90
CA GLY A 84 20.96 -5.79 -25.04
C GLY A 84 20.77 -4.27 -25.08
N ALA A 85 20.55 -3.70 -26.28
CA ALA A 85 20.28 -2.28 -26.45
C ALA A 85 18.93 -1.86 -25.84
N TRP A 86 17.89 -2.67 -26.07
CA TRP A 86 16.55 -2.46 -25.51
C TRP A 86 16.55 -2.53 -23.99
N CYS A 87 17.26 -3.50 -23.40
CA CYS A 87 17.43 -3.61 -21.96
C CYS A 87 18.04 -2.35 -21.36
N ARG A 88 19.13 -1.83 -21.94
CA ARG A 88 19.78 -0.59 -21.49
C ARG A 88 18.84 0.61 -21.58
N GLN A 89 18.10 0.75 -22.69
CA GLN A 89 17.13 1.84 -22.87
C GLN A 89 16.01 1.82 -21.81
N LYS A 90 15.62 0.62 -21.36
CA LYS A 90 14.56 0.43 -20.35
C LYS A 90 15.09 0.40 -18.91
N GLY A 91 16.40 0.53 -18.68
CA GLY A 91 17.02 0.39 -17.35
C GLY A 91 16.99 -1.05 -16.81
N LEU A 92 16.89 -2.03 -17.71
CA LEU A 92 16.78 -3.46 -17.42
C LEU A 92 18.05 -4.21 -17.81
N HIS A 93 18.13 -5.45 -17.36
CA HIS A 93 19.21 -6.39 -17.69
C HIS A 93 18.56 -7.72 -18.06
N THR A 94 19.24 -8.54 -18.85
CA THR A 94 18.74 -9.85 -19.31
C THR A 94 18.30 -10.75 -18.14
N HIS A 95 19.05 -10.77 -17.04
CA HIS A 95 18.70 -11.54 -15.85
C HIS A 95 17.35 -11.12 -15.22
N HIS A 96 16.94 -9.85 -15.38
CA HIS A 96 15.63 -9.40 -14.91
C HIS A 96 14.50 -10.02 -15.73
N LEU A 97 14.69 -10.14 -17.05
CA LEU A 97 13.72 -10.77 -17.95
C LEU A 97 13.60 -12.26 -17.64
N GLU A 98 14.72 -12.97 -17.47
CA GLU A 98 14.70 -14.37 -17.07
C GLU A 98 14.01 -14.59 -15.72
N LYS A 99 14.28 -13.71 -14.76
CA LYS A 99 13.61 -13.74 -13.46
C LYS A 99 12.10 -13.53 -13.61
N TRP A 100 11.66 -12.55 -14.37
CA TRP A 100 10.23 -12.30 -14.60
C TRP A 100 9.56 -13.45 -15.35
N ARG A 101 10.25 -14.07 -16.31
CA ARG A 101 9.77 -15.27 -17.01
C ARG A 101 9.53 -16.41 -16.01
N LYS A 102 10.47 -16.64 -15.09
CA LYS A 102 10.32 -17.65 -14.03
C LYS A 102 9.20 -17.29 -13.04
N GLU A 103 9.11 -16.04 -12.61
CA GLU A 103 8.07 -15.56 -11.68
C GLU A 103 6.65 -15.62 -12.28
N LEU A 104 6.52 -15.43 -13.60
CA LEU A 104 5.26 -15.56 -14.32
C LEU A 104 4.89 -17.01 -14.62
N ALA A 105 5.88 -17.87 -14.89
CA ALA A 105 5.68 -19.29 -15.12
C ALA A 105 5.42 -20.07 -13.83
N GLN A 106 5.94 -19.59 -12.69
CA GLN A 106 5.58 -20.14 -11.39
C GLN A 106 4.14 -19.77 -11.05
N GLU A 107 3.33 -20.78 -10.71
CA GLU A 107 2.08 -20.54 -10.02
C GLU A 107 2.38 -19.71 -8.76
N GLN A 108 1.85 -18.49 -8.73
CA GLN A 108 1.98 -17.65 -7.56
C GLN A 108 1.47 -18.45 -6.35
N PRO A 109 2.16 -18.47 -5.21
CA PRO A 109 1.47 -18.78 -3.97
C PRO A 109 0.38 -17.73 -3.87
N SER A 110 -0.87 -18.13 -4.13
CA SER A 110 -1.99 -17.19 -4.16
C SER A 110 -1.92 -16.39 -2.86
N ALA A 111 -2.08 -15.06 -2.94
CA ALA A 111 -2.18 -14.24 -1.74
C ALA A 111 -3.29 -14.77 -0.81
N GLU A 112 -4.24 -15.53 -1.34
CA GLU A 112 -5.19 -16.38 -0.61
C GLU A 112 -4.53 -17.40 0.34
N LYS A 113 -3.42 -18.06 -0.02
CA LYS A 113 -2.76 -19.03 0.87
C LYS A 113 -2.15 -18.37 2.12
N THR A 114 -1.58 -17.16 2.00
CA THR A 114 -1.01 -16.44 3.14
C THR A 114 -2.11 -15.77 3.98
N THR A 115 -3.08 -15.11 3.35
CA THR A 115 -4.25 -14.54 4.03
C THR A 115 -5.11 -15.61 4.69
N SER A 116 -5.32 -16.77 4.07
CA SER A 116 -6.07 -17.89 4.65
C SER A 116 -5.42 -18.41 5.94
N LYS A 117 -4.08 -18.46 6.01
CA LYS A 117 -3.38 -18.86 7.25
C LYS A 117 -3.59 -17.84 8.37
N GLN A 118 -3.53 -16.54 8.06
CA GLN A 118 -3.77 -15.47 9.03
C GLN A 118 -5.22 -15.49 9.52
N LEU A 119 -6.18 -15.56 8.59
CA LEU A 119 -7.61 -15.65 8.91
C LEU A 119 -7.94 -16.89 9.74
N LYS A 120 -7.35 -18.05 9.45
CA LYS A 120 -7.54 -19.27 10.25
C LYS A 120 -7.03 -19.10 11.69
N LYS A 121 -5.90 -18.41 11.87
CA LYS A 121 -5.35 -18.13 13.20
C LYS A 121 -6.29 -17.20 13.99
N GLU A 122 -6.75 -16.13 13.35
CA GLU A 122 -7.66 -15.16 13.94
C GLU A 122 -9.00 -15.80 14.32
N ILE A 123 -9.58 -16.63 13.44
CA ILE A 123 -10.79 -17.41 13.74
C ILE A 123 -10.59 -18.31 14.97
N LYS A 124 -9.44 -18.97 15.09
CA LYS A 124 -9.16 -19.84 16.24
C LYS A 124 -9.07 -19.04 17.54
N GLU A 125 -8.40 -17.89 17.50
CA GLU A 125 -8.23 -17.01 18.64
C GLU A 125 -9.56 -16.43 19.12
N LEU A 126 -10.36 -15.89 18.19
CA LEU A 126 -11.70 -15.39 18.45
C LEU A 126 -12.63 -16.47 19.02
N LYS A 127 -12.60 -17.69 18.48
CA LYS A 127 -13.39 -18.82 19.02
C LYS A 127 -12.99 -19.18 20.44
N SER A 128 -11.70 -19.17 20.76
CA SER A 128 -11.22 -19.45 22.12
C SER A 128 -11.64 -18.36 23.09
N GLU A 129 -11.59 -17.10 22.68
CA GLU A 129 -12.01 -15.98 23.50
C GLU A 129 -13.52 -16.01 23.75
N LEU A 130 -14.31 -16.29 22.72
CA LEU A 130 -15.76 -16.47 22.83
C LEU A 130 -16.10 -17.56 23.84
N ASN A 131 -15.48 -18.75 23.73
CA ASN A 131 -15.74 -19.86 24.66
C ASN A 131 -15.38 -19.52 26.12
N ARG A 132 -14.32 -18.75 26.36
CA ARG A 132 -13.97 -18.28 27.71
C ARG A 132 -15.01 -17.32 28.27
N LYS A 133 -15.51 -16.40 27.44
CA LYS A 133 -16.57 -15.46 27.81
C LYS A 133 -17.89 -16.17 28.09
N ASP A 134 -18.27 -17.13 27.24
CA ASP A 134 -19.47 -17.94 27.43
C ASP A 134 -19.40 -18.75 28.72
N LYS A 135 -18.23 -19.33 29.05
CA LYS A 135 -18.03 -20.05 30.31
C LYS A 135 -18.18 -19.12 31.53
N ALA A 136 -17.53 -17.95 31.52
CA ALA A 136 -17.64 -16.99 32.62
C ALA A 136 -19.08 -16.47 32.78
N LEU A 137 -19.79 -16.27 31.67
CA LEU A 137 -21.20 -15.88 31.65
C LEU A 137 -22.08 -16.98 32.23
N ALA A 138 -21.84 -18.24 31.88
CA ALA A 138 -22.56 -19.39 32.43
C ALA A 138 -22.31 -19.55 33.94
N GLU A 139 -21.07 -19.41 34.40
CA GLU A 139 -20.71 -19.43 35.82
C GLU A 139 -21.43 -18.32 36.60
N THR A 140 -21.44 -17.09 36.06
CA THR A 140 -22.15 -15.96 36.68
C THR A 140 -23.66 -16.23 36.74
N SER A 141 -24.24 -16.76 35.66
CA SER A 141 -25.66 -17.11 35.61
C SER A 141 -26.01 -18.20 36.63
N ALA A 142 -25.14 -19.20 36.80
CA ALA A 142 -25.30 -20.25 37.80
C ALA A 142 -25.26 -19.68 39.23
N LEU A 143 -24.33 -18.76 39.52
CA LEU A 143 -24.25 -18.08 40.80
C LEU A 143 -25.51 -17.24 41.09
N LEU A 144 -26.02 -16.50 40.10
CA LEU A 144 -27.27 -15.74 40.24
C LEU A 144 -28.47 -16.65 40.53
N VAL A 145 -28.57 -17.78 39.84
CA VAL A 145 -29.63 -18.78 40.09
C VAL A 145 -29.52 -19.37 41.49
N LEU A 146 -28.30 -19.69 41.94
CA LEU A 146 -28.06 -20.19 43.29
C LEU A 146 -28.41 -19.16 44.36
N LYS A 147 -28.00 -17.89 44.19
CA LYS A 147 -28.37 -16.79 45.09
C LYS A 147 -29.89 -16.69 45.21
N LYS A 148 -30.60 -16.59 44.08
CA LYS A 148 -32.07 -16.52 44.05
C LYS A 148 -32.74 -17.71 44.76
N LYS A 149 -32.19 -18.91 44.63
CA LYS A 149 -32.70 -20.10 45.32
C LYS A 149 -32.43 -20.05 46.82
N ALA A 150 -31.27 -19.55 47.24
CA ALA A 150 -30.94 -19.38 48.65
C ALA A 150 -31.84 -18.33 49.31
N ASP A 151 -32.01 -17.16 48.69
CA ASP A 151 -32.89 -16.09 49.17
C ASP A 151 -34.34 -16.59 49.30
N ALA A 152 -34.80 -17.45 48.39
CA ALA A 152 -36.13 -18.05 48.46
C ALA A 152 -36.33 -19.08 49.61
N ILE A 153 -35.25 -19.74 50.04
CA ILE A 153 -35.31 -20.75 51.12
C ILE A 153 -35.12 -20.09 52.49
N TRP A 154 -34.15 -19.18 52.59
CA TRP A 154 -33.73 -18.58 53.86
C TRP A 154 -34.32 -17.19 54.12
N GLY A 155 -35.03 -16.61 53.15
CA GLY A 155 -35.46 -15.21 53.21
C GLY A 155 -34.29 -14.26 52.97
N ASP A 156 -34.60 -13.04 52.54
CA ASP A 156 -33.58 -12.01 52.38
C ASP A 156 -33.05 -11.65 53.77
N ASN A 157 -31.78 -11.94 54.07
CA ASN A 157 -31.11 -11.30 55.20
C ASN A 157 -30.69 -9.88 54.80
N GLU A 158 -31.67 -9.10 54.35
CA GLU A 158 -31.63 -7.63 54.25
C GLU A 158 -32.63 -7.09 55.26
N ASP A 159 -32.38 -7.35 56.55
CA ASP A 159 -32.88 -6.52 57.65
C ASP A 159 -31.65 -5.76 58.21
N ASP A 160 -31.59 -4.46 57.86
CA ASP A 160 -30.61 -3.38 58.15
C ASP A 160 -29.23 -3.34 57.43
#